data_AF-A0A9W8AIW2-F1
#
_entry.id   AF-A0A9W8AIW2-F1
#
_cell.length_a   1.000
_cell.length_b   1.000
_cell.length_c   1.000
_cell.angle_alpha   90.00
_cell.angle_beta   90.00
_cell.angle_gamma   90.00
#
_symmetry.space_group_name_H-M   'P 1'
#
loop_
_entity.id
_entity.type
_entity.pdbx_description
1 polymer ?
#
loop_
_entity_poly.entity_id
_entity_poly.type
_entity_poly.pdbx_seq_one_letter_code
_entity_poly.pdbx_strand_id
1 'polypeptide(L)'
;MQIRVEKRSKKSTDGTAERASRGPFPLSLELSDDASVQELKAAIAKQAPKLTPERQRLTLDGQALLNDRRSLTDAGLRAGSVVQVKDLGPQVGWRTTFICEYAGPLLANPLFYLFSRTVYGVDFTHSSLQTLALIMFEAHFVKRLYETVFVHKFSNGTMPLLNLVKNTAYYTLLAGVSVGFWVYGPWYGAHDARSVRSPFETYLAVGLFVFAEVSNYVTHANLSNLRPPGTRVRKIPHGYGFDLVSCPNYTFEILAWVAFTYYTRSLAALAFTLAGAGQMYVWAVKKHRNYRREFPDYPKNRKALIPFLL
;
A
#
# COMPACT_ATOMS: atom_id res chain seq x y z
N MET A 1 -35.79 -8.09 -9.16
CA MET A 1 -35.65 -9.26 -8.25
C MET A 1 -35.79 -8.91 -6.76
N GLN A 2 -36.40 -9.82 -5.99
CA GLN A 2 -36.43 -9.78 -4.52
C GLN A 2 -35.17 -10.47 -3.95
N ILE A 3 -34.45 -9.80 -3.04
CA ILE A 3 -33.22 -10.29 -2.42
C ILE A 3 -33.36 -10.22 -0.91
N ARG A 4 -32.98 -11.30 -0.22
CA ARG A 4 -32.91 -11.35 1.23
C ARG A 4 -31.47 -11.15 1.69
N VAL A 5 -31.23 -10.20 2.58
CA VAL A 5 -29.90 -9.91 3.13
C VAL A 5 -29.83 -10.33 4.59
N GLU A 6 -28.86 -11.16 4.92
CA GLU A 6 -28.66 -11.67 6.27
C GLU A 6 -27.31 -11.21 6.82
N LYS A 7 -27.25 -10.92 8.12
CA LYS A 7 -26.00 -10.56 8.76
C LYS A 7 -25.17 -11.83 8.97
N ARG A 8 -23.93 -11.83 8.47
CA ARG A 8 -23.01 -12.95 8.69
C ARG A 8 -22.67 -13.05 10.19
N SER A 9 -23.18 -14.07 10.86
CA SER A 9 -22.81 -14.41 12.24
C SER A 9 -21.31 -14.72 12.32
N LYS A 10 -20.65 -14.31 13.41
CA LYS A 10 -19.32 -14.82 13.74
C LYS A 10 -19.51 -16.29 14.11
N LYS A 11 -18.77 -17.21 13.47
CA LYS A 11 -18.66 -18.57 14.00
C LYS A 11 -18.07 -18.44 15.41
N SER A 12 -18.83 -18.86 16.44
CA SER A 12 -18.25 -19.07 17.76
C SER A 12 -17.25 -20.22 17.66
N THR A 13 -16.25 -20.22 18.54
CA THR A 13 -15.27 -21.30 18.68
C THR A 13 -15.89 -22.64 19.13
N ASP A 14 -17.17 -22.65 19.47
CA ASP A 14 -17.86 -23.78 20.12
C ASP A 14 -19.01 -24.37 19.25
N GLY A 15 -19.01 -24.09 17.93
CA GLY A 15 -19.98 -24.66 16.99
C GLY A 15 -21.42 -24.12 17.11
N THR A 16 -21.75 -23.39 18.17
CA THR A 16 -23.03 -22.70 18.36
C THR A 16 -23.02 -21.37 17.61
N ALA A 17 -23.96 -21.17 16.69
CA ALA A 17 -24.11 -19.90 15.98
C ALA A 17 -24.39 -18.79 17.00
N GLU A 18 -23.45 -17.84 17.15
CA GLU A 18 -23.65 -16.68 18.00
C GLU A 18 -24.85 -15.89 17.45
N ARG A 19 -25.84 -15.67 18.32
CA ARG A 19 -27.13 -15.03 18.03
C ARG A 19 -26.88 -13.77 17.19
N ALA A 20 -27.42 -13.71 15.96
CA ALA A 20 -27.24 -12.58 15.06
C ALA A 20 -27.54 -11.27 15.81
N SER A 21 -26.53 -10.40 15.92
CA SER A 21 -26.59 -9.19 16.75
C SER A 21 -27.80 -8.30 16.39
N ARG A 22 -28.45 -7.71 17.41
CA ARG A 22 -29.47 -6.65 17.32
C ARG A 22 -29.21 -5.69 16.14
N GLY A 23 -30.10 -5.72 15.16
CA GLY A 23 -30.10 -4.88 13.96
C GLY A 23 -31.32 -5.23 13.09
N PRO A 24 -31.62 -4.45 12.04
CA PRO A 24 -32.83 -4.62 11.22
C PRO A 24 -32.83 -5.88 10.33
N PHE A 25 -32.01 -6.88 10.63
CA PHE A 25 -31.85 -8.07 9.79
C PHE A 25 -32.84 -9.19 10.18
N PRO A 26 -33.30 -10.01 9.21
CA PRO A 26 -32.97 -9.97 7.78
C PRO A 26 -33.63 -8.79 7.06
N LEU A 27 -32.96 -8.24 6.05
CA LEU A 27 -33.52 -7.21 5.18
C LEU A 27 -34.13 -7.87 3.94
N SER A 28 -35.29 -7.38 3.50
CA SER A 28 -35.88 -7.74 2.21
C SER A 28 -35.79 -6.53 1.30
N LEU A 29 -35.12 -6.70 0.17
CA LEU A 29 -34.85 -5.64 -0.80
C LEU A 29 -35.44 -6.02 -2.16
N GLU A 30 -36.10 -5.07 -2.81
CA GLU A 30 -36.52 -5.19 -4.20
C GLU A 30 -35.67 -4.25 -5.05
N LEU A 31 -34.98 -4.82 -6.03
CA LEU A 31 -34.11 -4.10 -6.96
C LEU A 31 -34.43 -4.57 -8.38
N SER A 32 -34.12 -3.75 -9.38
CA SER A 32 -34.23 -4.18 -10.78
C SER A 32 -33.23 -5.29 -11.11
N ASP A 33 -33.47 -6.03 -12.20
CA ASP A 33 -32.62 -7.18 -12.56
C ASP A 33 -31.26 -6.75 -13.16
N ASP A 34 -31.20 -5.53 -13.69
CA ASP A 34 -30.02 -4.84 -14.19
C ASP A 34 -29.27 -4.04 -13.12
N ALA A 35 -29.85 -3.92 -11.91
CA ALA A 35 -29.20 -3.25 -10.79
C ALA A 35 -27.80 -3.82 -10.57
N SER A 36 -26.91 -2.98 -10.06
CA SER A 36 -25.53 -3.29 -9.75
C SER A 36 -25.34 -3.73 -8.29
N VAL A 37 -24.21 -4.38 -8.00
CA VAL A 37 -23.80 -4.68 -6.63
C VAL A 37 -23.68 -3.39 -5.78
N GLN A 38 -23.32 -2.26 -6.38
CA GLN A 38 -23.26 -0.95 -5.73
C GLN A 38 -24.64 -0.47 -5.28
N GLU A 39 -25.66 -0.63 -6.12
CA GLU A 39 -27.04 -0.27 -5.79
C GLU A 39 -27.61 -1.16 -4.69
N LEU A 40 -27.27 -2.46 -4.70
CA LEU A 40 -27.61 -3.35 -3.58
C LEU A 40 -26.99 -2.87 -2.27
N LYS A 41 -25.71 -2.46 -2.27
CA LYS A 41 -25.06 -1.88 -1.08
C LYS A 41 -25.74 -0.58 -0.62
N ALA A 42 -26.12 0.28 -1.55
CA ALA A 42 -26.82 1.53 -1.24
C ALA A 42 -28.20 1.24 -0.62
N ALA A 43 -28.94 0.27 -1.15
CA ALA A 43 -30.23 -0.15 -0.61
C ALA A 43 -30.12 -0.73 0.81
N ILE A 44 -29.08 -1.54 1.08
CA ILE A 44 -28.76 -2.00 2.45
C ILE A 44 -28.47 -0.82 3.38
N ALA A 45 -27.66 0.15 2.93
CA ALA A 45 -27.31 1.32 3.73
C ALA A 45 -28.54 2.19 4.06
N LYS A 46 -29.53 2.27 3.17
CA LYS A 46 -30.79 2.99 3.41
C LYS A 46 -31.60 2.38 4.56
N GLN A 47 -31.62 1.06 4.69
CA GLN A 47 -32.34 0.37 5.79
C GLN A 47 -31.48 0.15 7.04
N ALA A 48 -30.15 0.12 6.90
CA ALA A 48 -29.18 -0.02 7.98
C ALA A 48 -28.10 1.07 7.90
N PRO A 49 -28.38 2.33 8.31
CA PRO A 49 -27.51 3.49 8.09
C PRO A 49 -26.07 3.37 8.63
N LYS A 50 -25.85 2.53 9.65
CA LYS A 50 -24.50 2.27 10.20
C LYS A 50 -23.62 1.46 9.24
N LEU A 51 -24.20 0.74 8.29
CA LEU A 51 -23.50 -0.06 7.28
C LEU A 51 -23.40 0.73 5.98
N THR A 52 -22.53 1.73 5.92
CA THR A 52 -22.24 2.43 4.65
C THR A 52 -21.69 1.45 3.61
N PRO A 53 -21.83 1.72 2.30
CA PRO A 53 -21.39 0.81 1.24
C PRO A 53 -19.95 0.30 1.37
N GLU A 54 -19.04 1.12 1.89
CA GLU A 54 -17.63 0.81 2.10
C GLU A 54 -17.42 -0.20 3.23
N ARG A 55 -18.30 -0.20 4.24
CA ARG A 55 -18.27 -1.14 5.37
C ARG A 55 -18.85 -2.51 5.02
N GLN A 56 -19.51 -2.64 3.88
CA GLN A 56 -20.22 -3.86 3.50
C GLN A 56 -19.35 -4.80 2.69
N ARG A 57 -19.14 -6.02 3.20
CA ARG A 57 -18.69 -7.17 2.40
C ARG A 57 -19.87 -8.11 2.15
N LEU A 58 -20.33 -8.15 0.91
CA LEU A 58 -21.41 -9.03 0.46
C LEU A 58 -20.83 -10.37 0.01
N THR A 59 -21.50 -11.46 0.39
CA THR A 59 -21.12 -12.84 0.05
C THR A 59 -22.36 -13.60 -0.41
N LEU A 60 -22.27 -14.22 -1.57
CA LEU A 60 -23.28 -15.14 -2.12
C LEU A 60 -22.63 -16.53 -2.19
N ASP A 61 -23.25 -17.53 -1.56
CA ASP A 61 -22.78 -18.93 -1.57
C ASP A 61 -21.29 -19.10 -1.22
N GLY A 62 -20.83 -18.34 -0.23
CA GLY A 62 -19.43 -18.34 0.21
C GLY A 62 -18.47 -17.50 -0.67
N GLN A 63 -18.90 -17.04 -1.84
CA GLN A 63 -18.12 -16.19 -2.73
C GLN A 63 -18.40 -14.71 -2.49
N ALA A 64 -17.33 -13.91 -2.38
CA ALA A 64 -17.47 -12.47 -2.16
C ALA A 64 -17.82 -11.74 -3.46
N LEU A 65 -18.78 -10.83 -3.41
CA LEU A 65 -19.13 -9.95 -4.52
C LEU A 65 -18.14 -8.78 -4.57
N LEU A 66 -17.09 -8.91 -5.38
CA LEU A 66 -15.95 -7.97 -5.40
C LEU A 66 -16.11 -6.81 -6.40
N ASN A 67 -16.89 -6.99 -7.45
CA ASN A 67 -17.07 -5.98 -8.49
C ASN A 67 -18.40 -5.23 -8.26
N ASP A 68 -18.31 -4.06 -7.64
CA ASP A 68 -19.47 -3.22 -7.31
C ASP A 68 -20.29 -2.81 -8.54
N ARG A 69 -19.70 -2.77 -9.74
CA ARG A 69 -20.39 -2.35 -10.97
C ARG A 69 -21.01 -3.48 -11.76
N ARG A 70 -20.72 -4.72 -11.39
CA ARG A 70 -21.30 -5.87 -12.05
C ARG A 70 -22.80 -5.88 -11.74
N SER A 71 -23.63 -6.17 -12.74
CA SER A 71 -25.05 -6.37 -12.50
C SER A 71 -25.25 -7.52 -11.51
N LEU A 72 -26.36 -7.50 -10.77
CA LEU A 72 -26.69 -8.53 -9.80
C LEU A 72 -26.84 -9.89 -10.50
N THR A 73 -27.45 -9.91 -11.69
CA THR A 73 -27.59 -11.10 -12.54
C THR A 73 -26.24 -11.68 -12.98
N ASP A 74 -25.32 -10.84 -13.47
CA ASP A 74 -23.97 -11.30 -13.84
C ASP A 74 -23.16 -11.73 -12.62
N ALA A 75 -23.41 -11.13 -11.46
CA ALA A 75 -22.81 -11.53 -10.19
C ALA A 75 -23.39 -12.83 -9.62
N GLY A 76 -24.38 -13.43 -10.30
CA GLY A 76 -24.97 -14.72 -9.95
C GLY A 76 -26.23 -14.63 -9.09
N LEU A 77 -26.69 -13.43 -8.74
CA LEU A 77 -27.91 -13.25 -7.96
C LEU A 77 -29.16 -13.47 -8.84
N ARG A 78 -30.20 -14.00 -8.23
CA ARG A 78 -31.52 -14.25 -8.81
C ARG A 78 -32.58 -13.84 -7.79
N ALA A 79 -33.85 -13.82 -8.21
CA ALA A 79 -34.96 -13.64 -7.29
C ALA A 79 -34.93 -14.74 -6.21
N GLY A 80 -35.06 -14.34 -4.94
CA GLY A 80 -34.96 -15.25 -3.79
C GLY A 80 -33.53 -15.49 -3.28
N SER A 81 -32.49 -14.95 -3.92
CA SER A 81 -31.11 -15.09 -3.44
C SER A 81 -30.95 -14.55 -2.01
N VAL A 82 -30.19 -15.29 -1.20
CA VAL A 82 -29.81 -14.90 0.16
C VAL A 82 -28.36 -14.42 0.17
N VAL A 83 -28.16 -13.13 0.46
CA VAL A 83 -26.84 -12.50 0.49
C VAL A 83 -26.41 -12.28 1.93
N GLN A 84 -25.20 -12.71 2.28
CA GLN A 84 -24.62 -12.44 3.59
C GLN A 84 -23.86 -11.12 3.58
N VAL A 85 -24.20 -10.21 4.49
CA VAL A 85 -23.45 -8.97 4.74
C VAL A 85 -22.57 -9.11 5.98
N LYS A 86 -21.29 -8.78 5.83
CA LYS A 86 -20.33 -8.62 6.93
C LYS A 86 -19.93 -7.15 7.06
N ASP A 87 -20.01 -6.62 8.28
CA ASP A 87 -19.47 -5.30 8.63
C ASP A 87 -17.94 -5.36 8.75
N LEU A 88 -17.24 -4.57 7.94
CA LEU A 88 -15.79 -4.44 7.94
C LEU A 88 -15.27 -3.47 9.00
N GLY A 89 -16.15 -2.78 9.72
CA GLY A 89 -15.81 -1.71 10.65
C GLY A 89 -15.45 -0.40 9.94
N PRO A 90 -15.00 0.64 10.67
CA PRO A 90 -14.62 1.93 10.08
C PRO A 90 -13.59 1.78 8.96
N GLN A 91 -13.83 2.49 7.85
CA GLN A 91 -13.02 2.44 6.65
C GLN A 91 -12.41 3.82 6.36
N VAL A 92 -11.27 3.83 5.69
CA VAL A 92 -10.58 5.04 5.23
C VAL A 92 -10.14 4.87 3.77
N GLY A 93 -10.16 5.96 3.00
CA GLY A 93 -9.76 5.95 1.60
C GLY A 93 -8.26 5.71 1.43
N TRP A 94 -7.88 4.92 0.40
CA TRP A 94 -6.47 4.58 0.16
C TRP A 94 -5.57 5.80 -0.04
N ARG A 95 -6.06 6.86 -0.69
CA ARG A 95 -5.29 8.10 -0.87
C ARG A 95 -4.93 8.72 0.48
N THR A 96 -5.92 8.87 1.36
CA THR A 96 -5.69 9.37 2.73
C THR A 96 -4.71 8.48 3.47
N THR A 97 -4.83 7.16 3.32
CA THR A 97 -3.91 6.22 3.95
C THR A 97 -2.47 6.46 3.54
N PHE A 98 -2.19 6.47 2.24
CA PHE A 98 -0.84 6.68 1.75
C PHE A 98 -0.30 8.07 2.09
N ILE A 99 -1.13 9.11 2.09
CA ILE A 99 -0.73 10.45 2.56
C ILE A 99 -0.25 10.38 4.01
N CYS A 100 -1.03 9.77 4.91
CA CYS A 100 -0.63 9.66 6.32
C CYS A 100 0.60 8.74 6.51
N GLU A 101 0.69 7.64 5.76
CA GLU A 101 1.84 6.73 5.79
C GLU A 101 3.15 7.43 5.40
N TYR A 102 3.13 8.31 4.41
CA TYR A 102 4.32 9.02 3.91
C TYR A 102 4.59 10.34 4.62
N ALA A 103 3.55 11.04 5.10
CA ALA A 103 3.73 12.26 5.90
C ALA A 103 4.43 11.96 7.24
N GLY A 104 4.18 10.78 7.83
CA GLY A 104 4.83 10.35 9.07
C GLY A 104 6.35 10.43 9.05
N PRO A 105 7.05 9.64 8.21
CA PRO A 105 8.50 9.69 8.09
C PRO A 105 9.01 11.04 7.56
N LEU A 106 8.32 11.68 6.62
CA LEU A 106 8.68 13.00 6.10
C LEU A 106 8.73 14.07 7.21
N LEU A 107 7.83 14.00 8.18
CA LEU A 107 7.81 14.94 9.30
C LEU A 107 8.76 14.50 10.42
N ALA A 108 8.84 13.20 10.71
CA ALA A 108 9.60 12.69 11.85
C ALA A 108 11.12 12.65 11.59
N ASN A 109 11.57 12.29 10.39
CA ASN A 109 12.98 12.10 10.08
C ASN A 109 13.80 13.40 10.20
N PRO A 110 13.36 14.55 9.63
CA PRO A 110 14.12 15.80 9.72
C PRO A 110 14.24 16.33 11.14
N LEU A 111 13.35 15.97 12.08
CA LEU A 111 13.44 16.44 13.47
C LEU A 111 14.75 16.00 14.14
N PHE A 112 15.27 14.83 13.80
CA PHE A 112 16.55 14.33 14.33
C PHE A 112 17.75 15.11 13.80
N TYR A 113 17.64 15.70 12.62
CA TYR A 113 18.65 16.60 12.05
C TYR A 113 18.50 18.02 12.60
N LEU A 114 17.28 18.57 12.59
CA LEU A 114 17.01 19.96 12.98
C LEU A 114 17.12 20.21 14.49
N PHE A 115 16.77 19.21 15.30
CA PHE A 115 16.80 19.29 16.77
C PHE A 115 17.87 18.37 17.37
N SER A 116 18.97 18.14 16.64
CA SER A 116 20.05 17.22 17.01
C SER A 116 20.63 17.52 18.40
N ARG A 117 20.84 18.80 18.76
CA ARG A 117 21.28 19.20 20.11
C ARG A 117 20.35 18.70 21.21
N THR A 118 19.04 18.86 21.03
CA THR A 118 18.03 18.43 22.01
C THR A 118 17.93 16.91 22.07
N VAL A 119 18.03 16.23 20.94
CA VAL A 119 17.89 14.78 20.85
C VAL A 119 19.11 14.03 21.39
N TYR A 120 20.31 14.49 21.04
CA TYR A 120 21.57 13.79 21.37
C TYR A 120 22.29 14.39 22.59
N GLY A 121 21.88 15.57 23.07
CA GLY A 121 22.44 16.22 24.25
C GLY A 121 23.86 16.77 24.06
N VAL A 122 24.34 16.83 22.80
CA VAL A 122 25.69 17.29 22.46
C VAL A 122 25.66 18.20 21.24
N ASP A 123 26.56 19.18 21.21
CA ASP A 123 26.76 20.05 20.05
C ASP A 123 27.79 19.42 19.11
N PHE A 124 27.43 19.29 17.83
CA PHE A 124 28.32 18.84 16.77
C PHE A 124 27.87 19.43 15.42
N THR A 125 28.77 19.43 14.44
CA THR A 125 28.46 19.87 13.07
C THR A 125 28.05 18.67 12.23
N HIS A 126 26.91 18.78 11.53
CA HIS A 126 26.48 17.75 10.61
C HIS A 126 27.44 17.58 9.43
N SER A 127 27.70 16.34 9.03
CA SER A 127 28.55 16.03 7.87
C SER A 127 27.80 16.17 6.54
N SER A 128 28.55 16.26 5.44
CA SER A 128 27.98 16.20 4.09
C SER A 128 27.23 14.89 3.83
N LEU A 129 27.65 13.78 4.46
CA LEU A 129 26.91 12.52 4.44
C LEU A 129 25.51 12.69 5.02
N GLN A 130 25.40 13.28 6.21
CA GLN A 130 24.13 13.46 6.90
C GLN A 130 23.19 14.37 6.11
N THR A 131 23.72 15.49 5.60
CA THR A 131 22.93 16.41 4.77
C THR A 131 22.44 15.75 3.49
N LEU A 132 23.30 15.00 2.78
CA LEU A 132 22.88 14.34 1.54
C LEU A 132 21.91 13.18 1.81
N ALA A 133 22.09 12.43 2.89
CA ALA A 133 21.14 11.40 3.31
C ALA A 133 19.76 12.01 3.61
N LEU A 134 19.71 13.14 4.31
CA LEU A 134 18.46 13.86 4.52
C LEU A 134 17.79 14.26 3.21
N ILE A 135 18.54 14.84 2.27
CA ILE A 135 18.01 15.22 0.95
C ILE A 135 17.45 14.02 0.19
N MET A 136 18.19 12.91 0.14
CA MET A 136 17.74 11.68 -0.54
C MET A 136 16.46 11.13 0.11
N PHE A 137 16.43 11.04 1.44
CA PHE A 137 15.29 10.53 2.20
C PHE A 137 14.05 11.39 1.99
N GLU A 138 14.17 12.71 2.14
CA GLU A 138 13.07 13.65 1.96
C GLU A 138 12.58 13.68 0.52
N ALA A 139 13.49 13.68 -0.47
CA ALA A 139 13.14 13.62 -1.88
C ALA A 139 12.29 12.39 -2.21
N HIS A 140 12.63 11.22 -1.64
CA HIS A 140 11.83 10.01 -1.77
C HIS A 140 10.40 10.23 -1.26
N PHE A 141 10.23 10.65 0.00
CA PHE A 141 8.88 10.77 0.59
C PHE A 141 8.05 11.90 -0.02
N VAL A 142 8.67 13.02 -0.42
CA VAL A 142 8.01 14.08 -1.19
C VAL A 142 7.49 13.52 -2.52
N LYS A 143 8.31 12.77 -3.24
CA LYS A 143 7.91 12.12 -4.49
C LYS A 143 6.80 11.09 -4.27
N ARG A 144 6.83 10.30 -3.19
CA ARG A 144 5.75 9.36 -2.83
C ARG A 144 4.43 10.06 -2.53
N LEU A 145 4.46 11.21 -1.83
CA LEU A 145 3.27 12.04 -1.60
C LEU A 145 2.73 12.62 -2.91
N TYR A 146 3.61 13.16 -3.76
CA TYR A 146 3.25 13.66 -5.08
C TYR A 146 2.55 12.57 -5.91
N GLU A 147 3.15 11.37 -6.00
CA GLU A 147 2.56 10.25 -6.74
C GLU A 147 1.21 9.83 -6.17
N THR A 148 1.05 9.83 -4.85
CA THR A 148 -0.21 9.47 -4.19
C THR A 148 -1.35 10.41 -4.57
N VAL A 149 -1.06 11.71 -4.69
CA VAL A 149 -2.05 12.73 -5.02
C VAL A 149 -2.32 12.77 -6.52
N PHE A 150 -1.28 12.77 -7.35
CA PHE A 150 -1.38 13.12 -8.77
C PHE A 150 -1.25 11.93 -9.73
N VAL A 151 -0.63 10.82 -9.32
CA VAL A 151 -0.35 9.68 -10.22
C VAL A 151 -1.24 8.49 -9.91
N HIS A 152 -1.37 8.07 -8.66
CA HIS A 152 -2.04 6.82 -8.30
C HIS A 152 -3.56 6.87 -8.51
N LYS A 153 -4.08 5.86 -9.20
CA LYS A 153 -5.52 5.59 -9.35
C LYS A 153 -5.88 4.34 -8.57
N PHE A 154 -6.60 4.45 -7.45
CA PHE A 154 -6.93 3.31 -6.59
C PHE A 154 -8.17 2.55 -7.09
N SER A 155 -8.12 1.21 -7.09
CA SER A 155 -9.22 0.36 -7.59
C SER A 155 -10.26 0.01 -6.52
N ASN A 156 -9.83 -0.15 -5.27
CA ASN A 156 -10.73 -0.26 -4.12
C ASN A 156 -10.85 1.12 -3.48
N GLY A 157 -12.06 1.49 -3.03
CA GLY A 157 -12.28 2.80 -2.44
C GLY A 157 -11.57 2.98 -1.10
N THR A 158 -11.51 1.91 -0.30
CA THR A 158 -11.12 2.01 1.11
C THR A 158 -10.37 0.79 1.66
N MET A 159 -9.87 0.94 2.89
CA MET A 159 -9.30 -0.11 3.74
C MET A 159 -9.74 0.09 5.21
N PRO A 160 -9.60 -0.94 6.08
CA PRO A 160 -9.91 -0.81 7.51
C PRO A 160 -9.05 0.26 8.20
N LEU A 161 -9.68 1.12 9.01
CA LEU A 161 -9.02 2.24 9.69
C LEU A 161 -7.86 1.80 10.61
N LEU A 162 -7.97 0.64 11.27
CA LEU A 162 -6.88 0.14 12.11
C LEU A 162 -5.60 -0.19 11.32
N ASN A 163 -5.73 -0.51 10.03
CA ASN A 163 -4.56 -0.75 9.19
C ASN A 163 -3.83 0.56 8.86
N LEU A 164 -4.55 1.69 8.78
CA LEU A 164 -3.92 3.01 8.65
C LEU A 164 -2.97 3.27 9.81
N VAL A 165 -3.47 3.12 11.05
CA VAL A 165 -2.66 3.36 12.26
C VAL A 165 -1.42 2.47 12.28
N LYS A 166 -1.59 1.18 11.96
CA LYS A 166 -0.47 0.23 11.91
C LYS A 166 0.57 0.60 10.87
N ASN A 167 0.13 0.91 9.64
CA ASN A 167 1.04 1.23 8.56
C ASN A 167 1.74 2.57 8.80
N THR A 168 1.01 3.61 9.22
CA THR A 168 1.61 4.89 9.58
C THR A 168 2.61 4.73 10.71
N ALA A 169 2.27 4.01 11.78
CA ALA A 169 3.21 3.77 12.88
C ALA A 169 4.46 3.02 12.41
N TYR A 170 4.31 2.00 11.56
CA TYR A 170 5.45 1.26 10.99
C TYR A 170 6.40 2.18 10.22
N TYR A 171 5.89 3.00 9.29
CA TYR A 171 6.72 3.92 8.51
C TYR A 171 7.33 5.02 9.36
N THR A 172 6.55 5.66 10.24
CA THR A 172 7.05 6.72 11.12
C THR A 172 8.11 6.20 12.06
N LEU A 173 7.95 5.03 12.66
CA LEU A 173 8.89 4.51 13.65
C LEU A 173 10.16 3.94 13.00
N LEU A 174 10.04 3.15 11.94
CA LEU A 174 11.23 2.56 11.30
C LEU A 174 11.94 3.53 10.37
N ALA A 175 11.22 4.16 9.44
CA ALA A 175 11.84 5.08 8.48
C ALA A 175 12.05 6.47 9.09
N GLY A 176 11.04 7.02 9.77
CA GLY A 176 11.14 8.35 10.37
C GLY A 176 12.12 8.39 11.53
N VAL A 177 11.76 7.73 12.63
CA VAL A 177 12.44 7.79 13.92
C VAL A 177 13.74 6.99 13.92
N SER A 178 13.72 5.70 13.58
CA SER A 178 14.90 4.85 13.70
C SER A 178 16.01 5.27 12.73
N VAL A 179 15.71 5.43 11.44
CA VAL A 179 16.71 5.91 10.48
C VAL A 179 17.18 7.33 10.83
N GLY A 180 16.25 8.24 11.17
CA GLY A 180 16.60 9.62 11.55
C GLY A 180 17.55 9.67 12.74
N PHE A 181 17.20 8.96 13.83
CA PHE A 181 18.03 8.86 15.03
C PHE A 181 19.42 8.31 14.72
N TRP A 182 19.52 7.21 13.95
CA TRP A 182 20.78 6.52 13.72
C TRP A 182 21.66 7.14 12.64
N VAL A 183 21.11 7.89 11.68
CA VAL A 183 21.89 8.55 10.62
C VAL A 183 22.38 9.93 11.08
N TYR A 184 21.56 10.69 11.82
CA TYR A 184 21.90 12.08 12.15
C TYR A 184 22.60 12.26 13.49
N GLY A 185 23.02 11.19 14.16
CA GLY A 185 23.74 11.28 15.43
C GLY A 185 25.19 11.75 15.31
N PRO A 186 25.82 12.11 16.45
CA PRO A 186 27.18 12.66 16.50
C PRO A 186 28.25 11.71 15.95
N TRP A 187 28.00 10.40 15.94
CA TRP A 187 28.88 9.38 15.36
C TRP A 187 29.01 9.44 13.83
N TYR A 188 28.21 10.26 13.16
CA TYR A 188 28.37 10.61 11.74
C TYR A 188 28.61 12.12 11.55
N GLY A 189 29.03 12.84 12.59
CA GLY A 189 29.37 14.26 12.50
C GLY A 189 30.54 14.56 11.57
N ALA A 190 30.71 15.83 11.19
CA ALA A 190 31.66 16.28 10.16
C ALA A 190 33.13 15.87 10.38
N HIS A 191 33.52 15.64 11.64
CA HIS A 191 34.88 15.25 12.02
C HIS A 191 35.03 13.75 12.32
N ASP A 192 33.96 12.95 12.17
CA ASP A 192 33.99 11.51 12.42
C ASP A 192 34.37 10.75 11.14
N ALA A 193 35.32 9.83 11.23
CA ALA A 193 35.79 9.01 10.11
C ALA A 193 34.66 8.19 9.46
N ARG A 194 33.63 7.81 10.20
CA ARG A 194 32.47 7.05 9.68
C ARG A 194 31.62 7.87 8.71
N SER A 195 31.72 9.20 8.77
CA SER A 195 30.99 10.12 7.89
C SER A 195 31.66 10.31 6.51
N VAL A 196 32.91 9.88 6.36
CA VAL A 196 33.69 10.12 5.15
C VAL A 196 33.23 9.20 4.01
N ARG A 197 32.96 9.78 2.84
CA ARG A 197 32.71 9.07 1.58
C ARG A 197 33.60 9.63 0.49
N SER A 198 34.20 8.74 -0.28
CA SER A 198 34.91 9.13 -1.49
C SER A 198 33.93 9.72 -2.52
N PRO A 199 34.40 10.56 -3.45
CA PRO A 199 33.56 11.06 -4.53
C PRO A 199 32.87 9.95 -5.33
N PHE A 200 33.58 8.85 -5.59
CA PHE A 200 33.03 7.70 -6.31
C PHE A 200 31.86 7.05 -5.56
N GLU A 201 32.01 6.78 -4.26
CA GLU A 201 30.93 6.19 -3.44
C GLU A 201 29.70 7.09 -3.43
N THR A 202 29.90 8.40 -3.30
CA THR A 202 28.83 9.40 -3.33
C THR A 202 28.11 9.42 -4.68
N TYR A 203 28.84 9.51 -5.79
CA TYR A 203 28.23 9.53 -7.12
C TYR A 203 27.54 8.22 -7.49
N LEU A 204 28.13 7.08 -7.11
CA LEU A 204 27.52 5.78 -7.32
C LEU A 204 26.19 5.67 -6.56
N ALA A 205 26.18 6.03 -5.27
CA ALA A 205 24.98 5.96 -4.46
C ALA A 205 23.87 6.90 -4.97
N VAL A 206 24.22 8.16 -5.24
CA VAL A 206 23.25 9.14 -5.77
C VAL A 206 22.75 8.72 -7.14
N GLY A 207 23.64 8.28 -8.04
CA GLY A 207 23.27 7.85 -9.38
C GLY A 207 22.32 6.65 -9.36
N LEU A 208 22.61 5.63 -8.54
CA LEU A 208 21.74 4.47 -8.36
C LEU A 208 20.40 4.85 -7.72
N PHE A 209 20.42 5.73 -6.72
CA PHE A 209 19.22 6.20 -6.05
C PHE A 209 18.30 6.98 -7.00
N VAL A 210 18.84 7.94 -7.74
CA VAL A 210 18.07 8.74 -8.72
C VAL A 210 17.54 7.86 -9.83
N PHE A 211 18.36 6.96 -10.38
CA PHE A 211 17.91 5.98 -11.37
C PHE A 211 16.74 5.15 -10.84
N ALA A 212 16.85 4.64 -9.62
CA ALA A 212 15.81 3.85 -8.98
C ALA A 212 14.53 4.66 -8.72
N GLU A 213 14.63 5.90 -8.24
CA GLU A 213 13.48 6.78 -7.99
C GLU A 213 12.72 7.11 -9.28
N VAL A 214 13.44 7.47 -10.34
CA VAL A 214 12.86 7.75 -11.66
C VAL A 214 12.23 6.49 -12.24
N SER A 215 12.91 5.35 -12.16
CA SER A 215 12.39 4.08 -12.67
C SER A 215 11.12 3.64 -11.93
N ASN A 216 11.09 3.79 -10.60
CA ASN A 216 9.91 3.56 -9.77
C ASN A 216 8.76 4.48 -10.20
N TYR A 217 9.02 5.77 -10.44
CA TYR A 217 8.01 6.72 -10.93
C TYR A 217 7.42 6.30 -12.29
N VAL A 218 8.29 5.97 -13.26
CA VAL A 218 7.87 5.52 -14.59
C VAL A 218 6.96 4.29 -14.49
N THR A 219 7.29 3.34 -13.61
CA THR A 219 6.44 2.16 -13.40
C THR A 219 5.09 2.51 -12.76
N HIS A 220 5.03 3.47 -11.84
CA HIS A 220 3.76 3.95 -11.27
C HIS A 220 2.90 4.68 -12.30
N ALA A 221 3.50 5.54 -13.13
CA ALA A 221 2.82 6.21 -14.23
C ALA A 221 2.23 5.21 -15.22
N ASN A 222 3.03 4.22 -15.64
CA ASN A 222 2.57 3.13 -16.50
C ASN A 222 1.38 2.37 -15.89
N LEU A 223 1.47 2.00 -14.60
CA LEU A 223 0.36 1.33 -13.90
C LEU A 223 -0.91 2.19 -13.82
N SER A 224 -0.76 3.50 -13.66
CA SER A 224 -1.88 4.45 -13.65
C SER A 224 -2.53 4.57 -15.03
N ASN A 225 -1.73 4.57 -16.10
CA ASN A 225 -2.21 4.70 -17.48
C ASN A 225 -2.93 3.45 -17.99
N LEU A 226 -2.68 2.28 -17.40
CA LEU A 226 -3.43 1.06 -17.71
C LEU A 226 -4.92 1.12 -17.33
N ARG A 227 -5.31 2.11 -16.51
CA ARG A 227 -6.68 2.30 -16.04
C ARG A 227 -7.31 3.51 -16.73
N PRO A 228 -8.21 3.29 -17.72
CA PRO A 228 -9.06 4.36 -18.24
C PRO A 228 -9.81 5.06 -17.08
N PRO A 229 -9.95 6.39 -17.12
CA PRO A 229 -10.66 7.15 -16.09
C PRO A 229 -12.03 6.54 -15.79
N GLY A 230 -12.34 6.41 -14.51
CA GLY A 230 -13.61 5.86 -14.09
C GLY A 230 -13.78 4.37 -14.38
N THR A 231 -12.74 3.58 -14.68
CA THR A 231 -12.85 2.11 -14.80
C THR A 231 -12.05 1.38 -13.72
N ARG A 232 -12.47 0.16 -13.37
CA ARG A 232 -11.72 -0.75 -12.48
C ARG A 232 -11.10 -1.94 -13.24
N VAL A 233 -11.08 -1.87 -14.57
CA VAL A 233 -10.55 -2.94 -15.44
C VAL A 233 -9.07 -3.14 -15.11
N ARG A 234 -8.68 -4.40 -14.91
CA ARG A 234 -7.28 -4.78 -14.74
C ARG A 234 -6.74 -5.25 -16.09
N LYS A 235 -5.54 -4.79 -16.42
CA LYS A 235 -4.79 -5.18 -17.61
C LYS A 235 -3.43 -5.71 -17.21
N ILE A 236 -2.81 -6.49 -18.09
CA ILE A 236 -1.42 -6.92 -17.95
C ILE A 236 -0.53 -5.72 -18.28
N PRO A 237 0.38 -5.31 -17.36
CA PRO A 237 1.35 -4.25 -17.67
C PRO A 237 2.46 -4.80 -18.58
N HIS A 238 2.90 -4.02 -19.56
CA HIS A 238 3.98 -4.36 -20.50
C HIS A 238 4.97 -3.19 -20.61
N GLY A 239 6.17 -3.45 -21.16
CA GLY A 239 7.22 -2.45 -21.32
C GLY A 239 8.08 -2.27 -20.06
N TYR A 240 8.76 -1.13 -19.97
CA TYR A 240 9.71 -0.71 -18.93
C TYR A 240 9.71 -1.54 -17.61
N GLY A 241 10.60 -2.53 -17.55
CA GLY A 241 10.76 -3.47 -16.42
C GLY A 241 9.66 -4.53 -16.27
N PHE A 242 8.43 -4.23 -16.70
CA PHE A 242 7.31 -5.16 -16.65
C PHE A 242 7.54 -6.39 -17.51
N ASP A 243 8.25 -6.32 -18.62
CA ASP A 243 8.52 -7.51 -19.45
C ASP A 243 9.40 -8.55 -18.72
N LEU A 244 10.17 -8.11 -17.72
CA LEU A 244 11.02 -8.98 -16.90
C LEU A 244 10.33 -9.44 -15.61
N VAL A 245 9.65 -8.52 -14.91
CA VAL A 245 9.05 -8.80 -13.59
C VAL A 245 7.64 -8.25 -13.44
N SER A 246 6.83 -8.85 -12.57
CA SER A 246 5.44 -8.41 -12.32
C SER A 246 5.35 -7.09 -11.58
N CYS A 247 6.33 -6.81 -10.72
CA CYS A 247 6.33 -5.65 -9.82
C CYS A 247 7.64 -4.86 -9.91
N PRO A 248 8.00 -4.32 -11.08
CA PRO A 248 9.24 -3.56 -11.25
C PRO A 248 9.26 -2.32 -10.34
N ASN A 249 8.10 -1.76 -10.02
CA ASN A 249 7.97 -0.68 -9.04
C ASN A 249 8.57 -1.05 -7.68
N TYR A 250 8.35 -2.28 -7.21
CA TYR A 250 8.95 -2.78 -5.97
C TYR A 250 10.45 -3.07 -6.13
N THR A 251 10.89 -3.54 -7.29
CA THR A 251 12.31 -3.76 -7.58
C THR A 251 13.10 -2.46 -7.48
N PHE A 252 12.61 -1.40 -8.12
CA PHE A 252 13.24 -0.10 -8.09
C PHE A 252 13.13 0.58 -6.73
N GLU A 253 12.02 0.41 -6.02
CA GLU A 253 11.90 0.83 -4.61
C GLU A 253 13.02 0.22 -3.74
N ILE A 254 13.21 -1.10 -3.82
CA ILE A 254 14.26 -1.80 -3.07
C ILE A 254 15.64 -1.28 -3.48
N LEU A 255 15.88 -1.06 -4.77
CA LEU A 255 17.16 -0.54 -5.27
C LEU A 255 17.48 0.85 -4.71
N ALA A 256 16.50 1.74 -4.60
CA ALA A 256 16.69 3.06 -3.98
C ALA A 256 17.13 2.92 -2.51
N TRP A 257 16.45 2.07 -1.74
CA TRP A 257 16.79 1.85 -0.34
C TRP A 257 18.11 1.10 -0.13
N VAL A 258 18.50 0.22 -1.06
CA VAL A 258 19.83 -0.39 -1.09
C VAL A 258 20.90 0.67 -1.35
N ALA A 259 20.70 1.59 -2.29
CA ALA A 259 21.62 2.69 -2.55
C ALA A 259 21.75 3.62 -1.33
N PHE A 260 20.63 3.96 -0.69
CA PHE A 260 20.60 4.74 0.55
C PHE A 260 21.35 4.04 1.71
N THR A 261 21.13 2.74 1.88
CA THR A 261 21.81 1.93 2.91
C THR A 261 23.30 1.82 2.65
N TYR A 262 23.70 1.62 1.39
CA TYR A 262 25.10 1.62 0.97
C TYR A 262 25.78 2.95 1.30
N TYR A 263 25.11 4.07 1.01
CA TYR A 263 25.64 5.40 1.30
C TYR A 263 25.78 5.67 2.80
N THR A 264 24.69 5.47 3.55
CA THR A 264 24.66 5.78 4.99
C THR A 264 25.47 4.78 5.83
N ARG A 265 25.61 3.53 5.38
CA ARG A 265 26.16 2.41 6.16
C ARG A 265 25.46 2.22 7.51
N SER A 266 24.22 2.70 7.63
CA SER A 266 23.44 2.63 8.85
C SER A 266 22.76 1.28 8.98
N LEU A 267 22.94 0.60 10.12
CA LEU A 267 22.22 -0.63 10.42
C LEU A 267 20.71 -0.40 10.50
N ALA A 268 20.27 0.79 10.91
CA ALA A 268 18.86 1.15 10.91
C ALA A 268 18.29 1.25 9.49
N ALA A 269 19.06 1.86 8.57
CA ALA A 269 18.69 1.91 7.15
C ALA A 269 18.65 0.51 6.52
N LEU A 270 19.61 -0.35 6.87
CA LEU A 270 19.62 -1.75 6.43
C LEU A 270 18.40 -2.51 6.96
N ALA A 271 18.08 -2.39 8.25
CA ALA A 271 16.92 -3.03 8.85
C ALA A 271 15.62 -2.58 8.18
N PHE A 272 15.46 -1.27 7.93
CA PHE A 272 14.32 -0.73 7.20
C PHE A 272 14.24 -1.29 5.77
N THR A 273 15.37 -1.32 5.06
CA THR A 273 15.47 -1.86 3.69
C THR A 273 15.06 -3.33 3.64
N LEU A 274 15.58 -4.16 4.56
CA LEU A 274 15.27 -5.59 4.62
C LEU A 274 13.81 -5.84 4.98
N ALA A 275 13.26 -5.10 5.95
CA ALA A 275 11.86 -5.23 6.34
C ALA A 275 10.92 -4.84 5.17
N GLY A 276 11.22 -3.71 4.50
CA GLY A 276 10.48 -3.27 3.31
C GLY A 276 10.59 -4.27 2.14
N ALA A 277 11.81 -4.75 1.84
CA ALA A 277 12.04 -5.73 0.79
C ALA A 277 11.31 -7.05 1.04
N GLY A 278 11.33 -7.57 2.27
CA GLY A 278 10.60 -8.77 2.66
C GLY A 278 9.09 -8.61 2.48
N GLN A 279 8.53 -7.48 2.91
CA GLN A 279 7.10 -7.21 2.74
C GLN A 279 6.69 -7.07 1.26
N MET A 280 7.50 -6.36 0.48
CA MET A 280 7.29 -6.21 -0.96
C MET A 280 7.43 -7.53 -1.72
N TYR A 281 8.33 -8.41 -1.30
CA TYR A 281 8.45 -9.76 -1.85
C TYR A 281 7.16 -10.56 -1.66
N VAL A 282 6.62 -10.60 -0.44
CA VAL A 282 5.35 -11.29 -0.16
C VAL A 282 4.21 -10.75 -1.03
N TRP A 283 4.14 -9.42 -1.21
CA TRP A 283 3.15 -8.78 -2.08
C TRP A 283 3.38 -9.10 -3.55
N ALA A 284 4.63 -9.08 -4.02
CA ALA A 284 4.99 -9.37 -5.40
C ALA A 284 4.60 -10.79 -5.80
N VAL A 285 4.94 -11.79 -4.97
CA VAL A 285 4.59 -13.20 -5.20
C VAL A 285 3.07 -13.38 -5.26
N LYS A 286 2.34 -12.75 -4.34
CA LYS A 286 0.87 -12.79 -4.33
C LYS A 286 0.29 -12.17 -5.60
N LYS A 287 0.80 -11.01 -6.02
CA LYS A 287 0.34 -10.28 -7.22
C LYS A 287 0.66 -11.06 -8.50
N HIS A 288 1.86 -11.63 -8.60
CA HIS A 288 2.29 -12.49 -9.71
C HIS A 288 1.39 -13.73 -9.84
N ARG A 289 1.12 -14.43 -8.74
CA ARG A 289 0.21 -15.58 -8.73
C ARG A 289 -1.20 -15.20 -9.15
N ASN A 290 -1.70 -14.06 -8.69
CA ASN A 290 -3.03 -13.58 -9.08
C ASN A 290 -3.08 -13.27 -10.58
N TYR A 291 -2.06 -12.61 -11.14
CA TYR A 291 -2.00 -12.36 -12.57
C TYR A 291 -2.02 -13.64 -13.40
N ARG A 292 -1.24 -14.66 -13.02
CA ARG A 292 -1.23 -15.97 -13.72
C ARG A 292 -2.55 -16.73 -13.67
N ARG A 293 -3.37 -16.50 -12.63
CA ARG A 293 -4.70 -17.11 -12.50
C ARG A 293 -5.77 -16.34 -13.26
N GLU A 294 -5.63 -15.02 -13.30
CA GLU A 294 -6.62 -14.11 -13.87
C GLU A 294 -6.48 -13.97 -15.39
N PHE A 295 -5.25 -14.03 -15.91
CA PHE A 295 -4.95 -13.79 -17.32
C PHE A 295 -4.33 -15.03 -17.98
N PRO A 296 -5.06 -15.74 -18.85
CA PRO A 296 -4.54 -16.90 -19.58
C PRO A 296 -3.33 -16.57 -20.47
N ASP A 297 -3.26 -15.34 -20.97
CA ASP A 297 -2.21 -14.79 -21.83
C ASP A 297 -1.04 -14.16 -21.05
N TYR A 298 -0.96 -14.35 -19.73
CA TYR A 298 0.12 -13.78 -18.92
C TYR A 298 1.51 -14.31 -19.32
N PRO A 299 2.54 -13.45 -19.48
CA PRO A 299 3.87 -13.88 -19.88
C PRO A 299 4.49 -14.90 -18.91
N LYS A 300 4.77 -16.11 -19.41
CA LYS A 300 5.25 -17.25 -18.59
C LYS A 300 6.65 -17.06 -18.01
N ASN A 301 7.51 -16.31 -18.70
CA ASN A 301 8.91 -16.11 -18.30
C ASN A 301 9.11 -14.97 -17.30
N ARG A 302 8.07 -14.17 -17.06
CA ARG A 302 8.13 -13.04 -16.12
C ARG A 302 8.32 -13.54 -14.69
N LYS A 303 9.18 -12.89 -13.92
CA LYS A 303 9.39 -13.18 -12.50
C LYS A 303 8.53 -12.27 -11.62
N ALA A 304 8.46 -12.49 -10.32
CA ALA A 304 7.63 -11.66 -9.44
C ALA A 304 8.29 -10.31 -9.12
N LEU A 305 9.59 -10.28 -8.82
CA LEU A 305 10.27 -9.13 -8.24
C LEU A 305 11.71 -8.92 -8.73
N ILE A 306 12.58 -9.93 -8.72
CA ILE A 306 13.99 -9.80 -9.12
C ILE A 306 14.15 -10.43 -10.51
N PRO A 307 14.61 -9.66 -11.52
CA PRO A 307 14.81 -10.19 -12.87
C PRO A 307 15.63 -11.48 -12.85
N PHE A 308 15.19 -12.47 -13.62
CA PHE A 308 15.83 -13.78 -13.80
C PHE A 308 15.91 -14.70 -12.57
N LEU A 309 15.64 -14.20 -11.36
CA LEU A 309 15.69 -14.95 -10.11
C LEU A 309 14.30 -15.33 -9.60
N LEU A 310 13.50 -14.36 -9.13
CA LEU A 310 12.27 -14.62 -8.39
C LEU A 310 11.16 -13.61 -8.64
#